data_AF-A0AAJ2SX29-F1
#
_entry.id   AF-A0AAJ2SX29-F1
#
_cell.length_a   1.000
_cell.length_b   1.000
_cell.length_c   1.000
_cell.angle_alpha   90.00
_cell.angle_beta   90.00
_cell.angle_gamma   90.00
#
_symmetry.space_group_name_H-M   'P 1'
#
loop_
_entity.id
_entity.type
_entity.pdbx_description
1 polymer ?
#
loop_
_entity_poly.entity_id
_entity_poly.type
_entity_poly.pdbx_seq_one_letter_code
_entity_poly.pdbx_strand_id
1 'polypeptide(L)'
;MTTGPAGDEATTEEFRISDPRTNDRIRVPEVRLVGPAGEQVGVVPIAMALRLAAEAELDLVEVAPNSKPPVAKIMDHGKFKYEAAQKAKEARRNQANTILKEVRFRLKIDKHDYETKRKRAEGFLQGGDKVKAMILFRGREQSRPDQGVRLLQRFAEDVSEWGSVESTPTIDGRNMVMVIGPHKNKSEAKAEAEARKVANKAPKHPTSDEVPADAPAEPTEESK
;
A
#
# COMPACT_ATOMS: atom_id res chain seq x y z
N MET A 1 24.91 36.67 23.86
CA MET A 1 25.31 36.00 22.60
C MET A 1 24.62 34.65 22.62
N THR A 2 23.52 34.52 21.88
CA THR A 2 22.59 33.39 21.95
C THR A 2 23.06 32.29 21.00
N THR A 3 23.47 31.14 21.55
CA THR A 3 23.72 29.90 20.81
C THR A 3 22.39 29.24 20.44
N GLY A 4 22.10 29.17 19.14
CA GLY A 4 20.92 28.46 18.60
C GLY A 4 21.10 26.95 18.65
N PRO A 5 20.01 26.17 18.80
CA PRO A 5 20.09 24.72 18.81
C PRO A 5 20.28 24.17 17.39
N ALA A 6 21.14 23.16 17.31
CA ALA A 6 21.48 22.40 16.12
C ALA A 6 20.22 21.80 15.48
N GLY A 7 20.11 21.95 14.16
CA GLY A 7 19.09 21.30 13.35
C GLY A 7 19.26 19.80 13.38
N ASP A 8 18.21 19.12 13.81
CA ASP A 8 18.03 17.68 13.75
C ASP A 8 17.85 17.28 12.28
N GLU A 9 18.97 17.07 11.57
CA GLU A 9 18.97 16.45 10.25
C GLU A 9 18.66 14.95 10.43
N ALA A 10 17.38 14.65 10.50
CA ALA A 10 16.85 13.30 10.36
C ALA A 10 17.35 12.71 9.03
N THR A 11 18.46 12.00 9.11
CA THR A 11 19.04 11.22 8.01
C THR A 11 17.99 10.20 7.64
N THR A 12 17.28 10.45 6.53
CA THR A 12 16.49 9.44 5.85
C THR A 12 17.50 8.44 5.32
N GLU A 13 17.82 7.42 6.11
CA GLU A 13 18.46 6.21 5.61
C GLU A 13 17.49 5.61 4.59
N GLU A 14 17.71 5.98 3.33
CA GLU A 14 17.23 5.21 2.20
C GLU A 14 17.60 3.75 2.51
N PHE A 15 16.60 2.89 2.69
CA PHE A 15 16.76 1.45 2.59
C PHE A 15 17.18 1.15 1.15
N ARG A 16 18.42 1.49 0.81
CA ARG A 16 19.13 0.89 -0.29
C ARG A 16 19.17 -0.57 0.10
N ILE A 17 18.47 -1.39 -0.66
CA ILE A 17 18.73 -2.81 -0.72
C ILE A 17 20.18 -2.87 -1.19
N SER A 18 21.13 -2.82 -0.26
CA SER A 18 22.56 -2.91 -0.53
C SER A 18 22.72 -4.19 -1.30
N ASP A 19 23.15 -4.07 -2.56
CA ASP A 19 23.44 -5.22 -3.39
C ASP A 19 24.44 -6.08 -2.60
N PRO A 20 24.05 -7.28 -2.14
CA PRO A 20 24.88 -8.06 -1.25
C PRO A 20 26.21 -8.36 -1.96
N ARG A 21 27.31 -8.33 -1.20
CA ARG A 21 28.61 -8.67 -1.76
C ARG A 21 28.66 -10.18 -1.97
N THR A 22 29.17 -10.58 -3.12
CA THR A 22 29.19 -11.99 -3.55
C THR A 22 30.61 -12.42 -3.91
N ASN A 23 30.97 -13.66 -3.57
CA ASN A 23 32.24 -14.30 -3.91
C ASN A 23 33.45 -13.40 -3.59
N ASP A 24 34.25 -13.06 -4.60
CA ASP A 24 35.48 -12.27 -4.50
C ASP A 24 35.28 -10.82 -4.03
N ARG A 25 34.03 -10.35 -3.97
CA ARG A 25 33.71 -9.02 -3.42
C ARG A 25 33.76 -8.99 -1.90
N ILE A 26 33.75 -10.14 -1.24
CA ILE A 26 33.88 -10.27 0.20
C ILE A 26 35.38 -10.24 0.54
N ARG A 27 35.83 -9.18 1.23
CA ARG A 27 37.26 -8.96 1.56
C ARG A 27 37.59 -9.19 3.03
N VAL A 28 36.83 -10.04 3.70
CA VAL A 28 37.05 -10.37 5.13
C VAL A 28 37.78 -11.71 5.27
N PRO A 29 38.64 -11.87 6.30
CA PRO A 29 39.43 -13.09 6.46
C PRO A 29 38.60 -14.30 6.92
N GLU A 30 37.61 -14.05 7.77
CA GLU A 30 36.75 -15.07 8.38
C GLU A 30 35.28 -14.69 8.22
N VAL A 31 34.45 -15.69 7.96
CA VAL A 31 32.99 -15.55 7.80
C VAL A 31 32.28 -16.62 8.61
N ARG A 32 31.10 -16.28 9.14
CA ARG A 32 30.16 -17.29 9.65
C ARG A 32 29.41 -17.87 8.46
N LEU A 33 29.68 -19.13 8.13
CA LEU A 33 29.14 -19.81 6.97
C LEU A 33 27.83 -20.54 7.29
N VAL A 34 26.86 -20.34 6.41
CA VAL A 34 25.60 -21.09 6.33
C VAL A 34 25.55 -21.83 5.00
N GLY A 35 25.34 -23.14 5.05
CA GLY A 35 25.22 -24.00 3.88
C GLY A 35 23.93 -23.76 3.08
N PRO A 36 23.81 -24.38 1.88
CA PRO A 36 22.70 -24.16 0.96
C PRO A 36 21.34 -24.61 1.52
N ALA A 37 21.32 -25.67 2.33
CA ALA A 37 20.12 -26.17 3.01
C ALA A 37 19.80 -25.43 4.32
N GLY A 38 20.59 -24.41 4.69
CA GLY A 38 20.45 -23.69 5.98
C GLY A 38 21.24 -24.32 7.14
N GLU A 39 22.12 -25.27 6.86
CA GLU A 39 23.05 -25.84 7.84
C GLU A 39 24.03 -24.78 8.34
N GLN A 40 24.26 -24.71 9.66
CA GLN A 40 25.22 -23.79 10.25
C GLN A 40 26.58 -24.46 10.36
N VAL A 41 27.51 -24.11 9.46
CA VAL A 41 28.88 -24.66 9.45
C VAL A 41 29.76 -24.01 10.53
N GLY A 42 29.43 -22.78 10.92
CA GLY A 42 30.15 -22.02 11.94
C GLY A 42 31.11 -20.99 11.36
N VAL A 43 32.13 -20.58 12.12
CA VAL A 43 33.12 -19.60 11.66
C VAL A 43 34.21 -20.33 10.89
N VAL A 44 34.41 -19.94 9.62
CA VAL A 44 35.40 -20.55 8.73
C VAL A 44 36.17 -19.46 7.98
N PRO A 45 37.40 -19.75 7.52
CA PRO A 45 38.12 -18.87 6.61
C PRO A 45 37.35 -18.68 5.30
N ILE A 46 37.42 -17.49 4.72
CA ILE A 46 36.74 -17.18 3.46
C ILE A 46 37.14 -18.11 2.32
N ALA A 47 38.42 -18.54 2.26
CA ALA A 47 38.91 -19.45 1.24
C ALA A 47 38.20 -20.81 1.29
N MET A 48 37.89 -21.31 2.49
CA MET A 48 37.12 -22.54 2.65
C MET A 48 35.67 -22.34 2.24
N ALA A 49 35.07 -21.19 2.59
CA ALA A 49 33.71 -20.86 2.19
C ALA A 49 33.53 -20.75 0.66
N LEU A 50 34.49 -20.12 -0.03
CA LEU A 50 34.52 -20.03 -1.49
C LEU A 50 34.66 -21.41 -2.15
N ARG A 51 35.50 -22.28 -1.58
CA ARG A 51 35.64 -23.65 -2.07
C ARG A 51 34.35 -24.44 -1.92
N LEU A 52 33.69 -24.37 -0.77
CA LEU A 52 32.42 -25.05 -0.54
C LEU A 52 31.30 -24.53 -1.45
N ALA A 53 31.30 -23.22 -1.74
CA ALA A 53 30.37 -22.64 -2.71
C ALA A 53 30.61 -23.20 -4.13
N ALA A 54 31.88 -23.29 -4.55
CA ALA A 54 32.27 -23.85 -5.84
C ALA A 54 31.96 -25.35 -5.97
N GLU A 55 32.18 -26.15 -4.91
CA GLU A 55 31.83 -27.57 -4.85
C GLU A 55 30.31 -27.79 -4.95
N ALA A 56 29.51 -26.84 -4.47
CA ALA A 56 28.07 -26.86 -4.56
C ALA A 56 27.51 -26.21 -5.85
N GLU A 57 28.37 -25.70 -6.75
CA GLU A 57 27.99 -24.92 -7.94
C GLU A 57 27.07 -23.72 -7.62
N LEU A 58 27.25 -23.11 -6.45
CA LEU A 58 26.46 -21.98 -5.94
C LEU A 58 27.37 -20.78 -5.60
N ASP A 59 26.76 -19.63 -5.34
CA ASP A 59 27.48 -18.43 -4.94
C ASP A 59 27.60 -18.29 -3.41
N LEU A 60 28.69 -17.70 -2.96
CA LEU A 60 28.85 -17.23 -1.58
C LEU A 60 28.31 -15.80 -1.47
N VAL A 61 27.14 -15.64 -0.84
CA VAL A 61 26.48 -14.34 -0.68
C VAL A 61 26.58 -13.85 0.76
N GLU A 62 27.07 -12.62 0.95
CA GLU A 62 27.09 -11.94 2.24
C GLU A 62 25.69 -11.42 2.60
N VAL A 63 25.02 -12.07 3.55
CA VAL A 63 23.64 -11.73 3.96
C VAL A 63 23.59 -10.74 5.13
N ALA A 64 24.61 -10.73 5.99
CA ALA A 64 24.68 -9.82 7.14
C ALA A 64 26.10 -9.26 7.32
N PRO A 65 26.42 -8.10 6.70
CA PRO A 65 27.73 -7.47 6.82
C PRO A 65 27.99 -6.86 8.20
N ASN A 66 26.93 -6.51 8.94
CA ASN A 66 27.03 -5.83 10.24
C ASN A 66 27.39 -6.76 11.41
N SER A 67 27.49 -8.07 11.17
CA SER A 67 27.87 -9.06 12.19
C SER A 67 29.39 -9.20 12.31
N LYS A 68 29.90 -9.52 13.51
CA LYS A 68 31.31 -9.87 13.74
C LYS A 68 31.41 -11.32 14.25
N PRO A 69 31.89 -12.28 13.44
CA PRO A 69 32.24 -12.20 12.01
C PRO A 69 31.00 -12.06 11.09
N PRO A 70 31.15 -11.52 9.86
CA PRO A 70 30.06 -11.37 8.89
C PRO A 70 29.42 -12.71 8.54
N VAL A 71 28.10 -12.71 8.27
CA VAL A 71 27.39 -13.94 7.92
C VAL A 71 27.32 -14.08 6.40
N ALA A 72 27.91 -15.16 5.90
CA ALA A 72 27.88 -15.54 4.49
C ALA A 72 27.06 -16.83 4.33
N LYS A 73 26.21 -16.87 3.30
CA LYS A 73 25.36 -18.02 3.00
C LYS A 73 25.60 -18.48 1.56
N ILE A 74 25.77 -19.78 1.38
CA ILE A 74 25.87 -20.40 0.06
C ILE A 74 24.46 -20.44 -0.55
N MET A 75 24.24 -19.73 -1.65
CA MET A 75 22.96 -19.70 -2.36
C MET A 75 23.13 -19.20 -3.80
N ASP A 76 22.11 -19.42 -4.63
CA ASP A 76 22.05 -18.82 -5.97
C ASP A 76 21.74 -17.32 -5.86
N HIS A 77 22.71 -16.48 -6.21
CA HIS A 77 22.57 -15.03 -6.16
C HIS A 77 21.53 -14.50 -7.17
N GLY A 78 21.43 -15.12 -8.34
CA GLY A 78 20.47 -14.75 -9.38
C GLY A 78 19.02 -14.97 -8.93
N LYS A 79 18.76 -16.14 -8.35
CA LYS A 79 17.45 -16.46 -7.77
C LYS A 79 17.11 -15.55 -6.59
N PHE A 80 18.06 -15.31 -5.68
CA PHE A 80 17.87 -14.40 -4.56
C PHE A 80 17.52 -12.98 -5.00
N LYS A 81 18.23 -12.44 -6.01
CA LYS A 81 17.94 -11.11 -6.57
C LYS A 81 16.55 -11.05 -7.20
N TYR A 82 16.13 -12.10 -7.89
CA TYR A 82 14.80 -12.18 -8.48
C TYR A 82 13.71 -12.22 -7.40
N GLU A 83 13.84 -13.08 -6.39
CA GLU A 83 12.89 -13.18 -5.28
C GLU A 83 12.82 -11.90 -4.45
N ALA A 84 13.98 -11.28 -4.15
CA ALA A 84 14.05 -10.00 -3.46
C ALA A 84 13.39 -8.89 -4.30
N ALA A 85 13.62 -8.85 -5.62
CA ALA A 85 12.98 -7.90 -6.51
C ALA A 85 11.47 -8.12 -6.61
N GLN A 86 11.00 -9.37 -6.66
CA GLN A 86 9.58 -9.69 -6.66
C GLN A 86 8.93 -9.31 -5.34
N LYS A 87 9.52 -9.69 -4.21
CA LYS A 87 9.05 -9.28 -2.88
C LYS A 87 9.03 -7.76 -2.72
N ALA A 88 10.03 -7.05 -3.24
CA ALA A 88 10.04 -5.59 -3.24
C ALA A 88 8.94 -4.99 -4.13
N LYS A 89 8.66 -5.58 -5.30
CA LYS A 89 7.55 -5.19 -6.18
C LYS A 89 6.20 -5.46 -5.53
N GLU A 90 6.02 -6.62 -4.90
CA GLU A 90 4.82 -6.99 -4.16
C GLU A 90 4.62 -6.08 -2.95
N ALA A 91 5.66 -5.83 -2.17
CA ALA A 91 5.63 -4.88 -1.06
C ALA A 91 5.27 -3.47 -1.54
N ARG A 92 5.84 -3.01 -2.66
CA ARG A 92 5.49 -1.70 -3.25
C ARG A 92 4.06 -1.65 -3.78
N ARG A 93 3.55 -2.76 -4.32
CA ARG A 93 2.15 -2.88 -4.78
C ARG A 93 1.16 -2.90 -3.61
N ASN A 94 1.55 -3.58 -2.53
CA ASN A 94 0.75 -3.73 -1.31
C ASN A 94 0.84 -2.51 -0.41
N GLN A 95 1.93 -1.73 -0.49
CA GLN A 95 2.04 -0.42 0.11
C GLN A 95 1.04 0.50 -0.59
N ALA A 96 -0.14 0.55 -0.01
CA ALA A 96 -1.25 1.29 -0.57
C ALA A 96 -0.93 2.77 -0.45
N ASN A 97 -0.46 3.35 -1.56
CA ASN A 97 -0.03 4.74 -1.63
C ASN A 97 -1.23 5.63 -1.28
N THR A 98 -1.23 6.23 -0.09
CA THR A 98 -2.34 7.03 0.41
C THR A 98 -2.27 8.39 -0.27
N ILE A 99 -3.24 8.70 -1.13
CA ILE A 99 -3.21 9.92 -1.93
C ILE A 99 -3.99 10.99 -1.17
N LEU A 100 -3.46 12.22 -1.16
CA LEU A 100 -4.19 13.37 -0.66
C LEU A 100 -5.15 13.87 -1.75
N LYS A 101 -6.46 13.71 -1.53
CA LYS A 101 -7.52 14.17 -2.43
C LYS A 101 -8.03 15.52 -1.96
N GLU A 102 -8.05 16.50 -2.84
CA GLU A 102 -8.57 17.83 -2.52
C GLU A 102 -10.08 17.93 -2.80
N VAL A 103 -10.83 18.46 -1.85
CA VAL A 103 -12.25 18.80 -2.01
C VAL A 103 -12.43 20.29 -1.74
N ARG A 104 -12.90 21.02 -2.76
CA ARG A 104 -13.01 22.47 -2.72
C ARG A 104 -14.43 22.93 -2.40
N PHE A 105 -14.54 23.78 -1.38
CA PHE A 105 -15.78 24.36 -0.90
C PHE A 105 -15.82 25.86 -1.19
N ARG A 106 -17.03 26.38 -1.35
CA ARG A 106 -17.32 27.82 -1.36
C ARG A 106 -17.99 28.17 -0.04
N LEU A 107 -17.77 29.39 0.46
CA LEU A 107 -18.36 29.84 1.73
C LEU A 107 -19.89 29.81 1.70
N LYS A 108 -20.49 30.14 0.55
CA LYS A 108 -21.94 30.05 0.28
C LYS A 108 -22.26 28.84 -0.58
N ILE A 109 -22.07 27.65 -0.03
CA ILE A 109 -22.42 26.39 -0.70
C ILE A 109 -23.92 26.09 -0.56
N ASP A 110 -24.53 25.60 -1.64
CA ASP A 110 -25.90 25.08 -1.61
C ASP A 110 -25.95 23.72 -0.89
N LYS A 111 -27.10 23.38 -0.29
CA LYS A 111 -27.28 22.11 0.44
C LYS A 111 -27.01 20.89 -0.46
N HIS A 112 -27.46 20.92 -1.71
CA HIS A 112 -27.27 19.81 -2.65
C HIS A 112 -25.81 19.65 -3.10
N ASP A 113 -25.10 20.77 -3.35
CA ASP A 113 -23.67 20.74 -3.68
C ASP A 113 -22.84 20.25 -2.47
N TYR A 114 -23.23 20.64 -1.25
CA TYR A 114 -22.59 20.17 -0.03
C TYR A 114 -22.71 18.66 0.13
N GLU A 115 -23.91 18.10 0.00
CA GLU A 115 -24.14 16.65 0.10
C GLU A 115 -23.33 15.86 -0.95
N THR A 116 -23.20 16.38 -2.17
CA THR A 116 -22.41 15.76 -3.24
C THR A 116 -20.91 15.74 -2.88
N LYS A 117 -20.38 16.83 -2.34
CA LYS A 117 -18.98 16.91 -1.89
C LYS A 117 -18.72 16.06 -0.65
N ARG A 118 -19.69 15.96 0.26
CA ARG A 118 -19.66 15.06 1.42
C ARG A 118 -19.54 13.60 0.98
N LYS A 119 -20.46 13.11 0.13
CA LYS A 119 -20.39 11.75 -0.43
C LYS A 119 -19.09 11.45 -1.15
N ARG A 120 -18.54 12.44 -1.87
CA ARG A 120 -17.24 12.29 -2.54
C ARG A 120 -16.10 12.14 -1.54
N ALA A 121 -16.11 12.91 -0.45
CA ALA A 121 -15.13 12.80 0.62
C ALA A 121 -15.25 11.48 1.38
N GLU A 122 -16.48 11.05 1.71
CA GLU A 122 -16.76 9.72 2.28
C GLU A 122 -16.18 8.61 1.41
N GLY A 123 -16.39 8.66 0.09
CA GLY A 123 -15.82 7.67 -0.84
C GLY A 123 -14.28 7.67 -0.87
N PHE A 124 -13.63 8.82 -0.69
CA PHE A 124 -12.17 8.89 -0.58
C PHE A 124 -11.66 8.31 0.75
N LEU A 125 -12.31 8.65 1.86
CA LEU A 125 -11.96 8.14 3.19
C LEU A 125 -12.19 6.62 3.28
N GLN A 126 -13.30 6.12 2.74
CA GLN A 126 -13.57 4.68 2.60
C GLN A 126 -12.53 3.98 1.72
N GLY A 127 -12.02 4.68 0.69
CA GLY A 127 -10.94 4.20 -0.16
C GLY A 127 -9.55 4.25 0.50
N GLY A 128 -9.45 4.73 1.74
CA GLY A 128 -8.20 4.91 2.48
C GLY A 128 -7.33 6.06 1.97
N ASP A 129 -7.91 7.04 1.28
CA ASP A 129 -7.23 8.27 0.87
C ASP A 129 -7.47 9.39 1.89
N LYS A 130 -6.50 10.29 2.05
CA LYS A 130 -6.66 11.49 2.90
C LYS A 130 -7.44 12.55 2.14
N VAL A 131 -8.29 13.30 2.84
CA VAL A 131 -9.07 14.38 2.24
C VAL A 131 -8.59 15.74 2.75
N LYS A 132 -8.13 16.58 1.82
CA LYS A 132 -7.86 18.00 2.08
C LYS A 132 -9.09 18.82 1.70
N ALA A 133 -9.87 19.21 2.70
CA ALA A 133 -10.99 20.14 2.52
C ALA A 133 -10.44 21.57 2.44
N MET A 134 -10.75 22.28 1.36
CA MET A 134 -10.24 23.63 1.11
C MET A 134 -11.37 24.60 0.81
N ILE A 135 -11.46 25.70 1.54
CA ILE A 135 -12.34 26.83 1.24
C ILE A 135 -11.49 27.95 0.63
N LEU A 136 -11.94 28.51 -0.49
CA LEU A 136 -11.32 29.69 -1.07
C LEU A 136 -12.11 30.94 -0.65
N PHE A 137 -11.46 31.88 0.03
CA PHE A 137 -12.07 33.16 0.36
C PHE A 137 -12.00 34.11 -0.85
N ARG A 138 -13.09 34.81 -1.17
CA ARG A 138 -13.09 35.82 -2.24
C ARG A 138 -13.27 37.24 -1.68
N GLY A 139 -12.26 38.08 -1.89
CA GLY A 139 -12.31 39.52 -1.57
C GLY A 139 -12.63 39.78 -0.10
N ARG A 140 -13.80 40.37 0.16
CA ARG A 140 -14.26 40.78 1.50
C ARG A 140 -14.58 39.62 2.44
N GLU A 141 -14.53 38.38 1.96
CA GLU A 141 -14.79 37.19 2.79
C GLU A 141 -13.59 36.81 3.68
N GLN A 142 -12.39 37.32 3.39
CA GLN A 142 -11.20 37.11 4.23
C GLN A 142 -11.36 37.69 5.64
N SER A 143 -12.23 38.70 5.83
CA SER A 143 -12.50 39.28 7.16
C SER A 143 -13.45 38.45 8.02
N ARG A 144 -13.98 37.33 7.51
CA ARG A 144 -14.90 36.44 8.23
C ARG A 144 -14.44 34.97 8.20
N PRO A 145 -13.27 34.65 8.76
CA PRO A 145 -12.79 33.27 8.84
C PRO A 145 -13.72 32.37 9.65
N ASP A 146 -14.45 32.92 10.64
CA ASP A 146 -15.36 32.17 11.52
C ASP A 146 -16.45 31.38 10.78
N GLN A 147 -16.90 31.87 9.61
CA GLN A 147 -17.87 31.14 8.78
C GLN A 147 -17.23 29.95 8.07
N GLY A 148 -15.97 30.08 7.66
CA GLY A 148 -15.19 29.00 7.06
C GLY A 148 -14.90 27.89 8.07
N VAL A 149 -14.48 28.28 9.28
CA VAL A 149 -14.23 27.33 10.38
C VAL A 149 -15.50 26.55 10.70
N ARG A 150 -16.65 27.22 10.87
CA ARG A 150 -17.93 26.54 11.13
C ARG A 150 -18.33 25.56 10.04
N LEU A 151 -18.11 25.90 8.76
CA LEU A 151 -18.43 24.99 7.65
C LEU A 151 -17.52 23.75 7.66
N LEU A 152 -16.23 23.93 7.92
CA LEU A 152 -15.27 22.81 8.01
C LEU A 152 -15.52 21.94 9.24
N GLN A 153 -15.86 22.55 10.38
CA GLN A 153 -16.21 21.82 11.60
C GLN A 153 -17.43 20.93 11.38
N ARG A 154 -18.51 21.49 10.80
CA ARG A 154 -19.70 20.72 10.43
C ARG A 154 -19.36 19.59 9.46
N PHE A 155 -18.52 19.87 8.47
CA PHE A 155 -18.05 18.85 7.53
C PHE A 155 -17.25 17.74 8.22
N ALA A 156 -16.40 18.07 9.19
CA ALA A 156 -15.66 17.09 9.98
C ALA A 156 -16.59 16.21 10.83
N GLU A 157 -17.63 16.79 11.44
CA GLU A 157 -18.65 16.05 12.19
C GLU A 157 -19.42 15.08 11.29
N ASP A 158 -19.85 15.56 10.11
CA ASP A 158 -20.60 14.78 9.13
C ASP A 158 -19.80 13.58 8.57
N VAL A 159 -18.46 13.69 8.47
CA VAL A 159 -17.59 12.61 7.97
C VAL A 159 -16.82 11.87 9.09
N SER A 160 -17.12 12.19 10.35
CA SER A 160 -16.46 11.61 11.53
C SER A 160 -16.59 10.10 11.65
N GLU A 161 -17.63 9.53 11.01
CA GLU A 161 -17.85 8.08 10.89
C GLU A 161 -16.73 7.38 10.09
N TRP A 162 -16.15 8.06 9.09
CA TRP A 162 -15.19 7.46 8.16
C TRP A 162 -13.77 7.99 8.32
N GLY A 163 -13.60 9.17 8.94
CA GLY A 163 -12.29 9.76 9.15
C GLY A 163 -12.16 10.58 10.43
N SER A 164 -10.91 10.84 10.81
CA SER A 164 -10.52 11.71 11.93
C SER A 164 -9.82 12.96 11.41
N VAL A 165 -9.96 14.06 12.15
CA VAL A 165 -9.28 15.32 11.81
C VAL A 165 -7.80 15.21 12.18
N GLU A 166 -6.92 15.17 11.17
CA GLU A 166 -5.47 15.19 11.39
C GLU A 166 -4.95 16.63 11.53
N SER A 167 -5.53 17.57 10.77
CA SER A 167 -5.14 18.97 10.78
C SER A 167 -6.39 19.83 10.91
N THR A 168 -6.45 20.60 12.00
CA THR A 168 -7.52 21.54 12.29
C THR A 168 -7.62 22.63 11.22
N PRO A 169 -8.81 23.26 11.03
CA PRO A 169 -8.98 24.35 10.07
C PRO A 169 -7.95 25.46 10.26
N THR A 170 -7.02 25.58 9.31
CA THR A 170 -5.94 26.57 9.34
C THR A 170 -6.04 27.48 8.13
N ILE A 171 -5.77 28.77 8.33
CA ILE A 171 -5.76 29.76 7.24
C ILE A 171 -4.40 29.70 6.56
N ASP A 172 -4.41 29.31 5.28
CA ASP A 172 -3.28 29.29 4.37
C ASP A 172 -3.46 30.42 3.33
N GLY A 173 -3.10 31.63 3.75
CA GLY A 173 -3.23 32.85 2.96
C GLY A 173 -4.68 33.18 2.58
N ARG A 174 -5.05 32.94 1.33
CA ARG A 174 -6.41 33.17 0.81
C ARG A 174 -7.34 31.96 0.98
N ASN A 175 -6.80 30.84 1.44
CA ASN A 175 -7.52 29.59 1.53
C ASN A 175 -7.60 29.17 2.99
N MET A 176 -8.66 28.46 3.37
CA MET A 176 -8.71 27.73 4.63
C MET A 176 -8.65 26.25 4.31
N VAL A 177 -7.75 25.53 4.98
CA VAL A 177 -7.52 24.11 4.74
C VAL A 177 -7.74 23.31 6.01
N MET A 178 -8.31 22.14 5.85
CA MET A 178 -8.46 21.13 6.89
C MET A 178 -8.11 19.77 6.27
N VAL A 179 -7.39 18.93 7.00
CA VAL A 179 -7.03 17.58 6.53
C VAL A 179 -7.70 16.55 7.41
N ILE A 180 -8.41 15.63 6.76
CA ILE A 180 -9.08 14.50 7.37
C ILE A 180 -8.39 13.22 6.91
N GLY A 181 -7.92 12.43 7.87
CA GLY A 181 -7.36 11.11 7.65
C GLY A 181 -8.45 10.03 7.77
N PRO A 182 -8.38 8.93 7.01
CA PRO A 182 -9.32 7.82 7.15
C PRO A 182 -9.08 7.07 8.46
N HIS A 183 -10.14 6.54 9.08
CA HIS A 183 -10.00 5.66 10.26
C HIS A 183 -9.42 4.29 9.91
N LYS A 184 -9.75 3.79 8.71
CA LYS A 184 -9.24 2.51 8.20
C LYS A 184 -8.05 2.76 7.28
N ASN A 185 -6.98 2.00 7.49
CA ASN A 185 -5.82 2.08 6.62
C ASN A 185 -6.16 1.55 5.23
N LYS A 186 -5.49 2.08 4.20
CA LYS A 186 -5.78 1.77 2.80
C LYS A 186 -5.59 0.28 2.43
N SER A 187 -4.80 -0.46 3.21
CA SER A 187 -4.68 -1.92 3.12
C SER A 187 -5.96 -2.64 3.54
N GLU A 188 -6.58 -2.22 4.64
CA GLU A 188 -7.82 -2.78 5.19
C GLU A 188 -9.03 -2.41 4.32
N ALA A 189 -9.06 -1.16 3.84
CA ALA A 189 -10.06 -0.69 2.89
C ALA A 189 -10.03 -1.48 1.56
N LYS A 190 -8.82 -1.78 1.04
CA LYS A 190 -8.66 -2.63 -0.15
C LYS A 190 -9.07 -4.08 0.10
N ALA A 191 -8.68 -4.65 1.24
CA ALA A 191 -9.07 -6.02 1.61
C ALA A 191 -10.59 -6.15 1.74
N GLU A 192 -11.26 -5.17 2.36
CA GLU A 192 -12.72 -5.15 2.50
C GLU A 192 -13.43 -4.91 1.16
N ALA A 193 -12.88 -4.05 0.29
CA ALA A 193 -13.41 -3.83 -1.05
C ALA A 193 -13.23 -5.04 -1.98
N GLU A 194 -12.11 -5.77 -1.89
CA GLU A 194 -11.90 -7.02 -2.62
C GLU A 194 -12.80 -8.14 -2.07
N ALA A 195 -12.95 -8.27 -0.75
CA ALA A 195 -13.88 -9.22 -0.13
C ALA A 195 -15.34 -8.97 -0.57
N ARG A 196 -15.79 -7.70 -0.60
CA ARG A 196 -17.13 -7.34 -1.09
C ARG A 196 -17.31 -7.62 -2.58
N LYS A 197 -16.27 -7.43 -3.40
CA LYS A 197 -16.32 -7.77 -4.84
C LYS A 197 -16.36 -9.28 -5.09
N VAL A 198 -15.65 -10.07 -4.29
CA VAL A 198 -15.68 -11.53 -4.36
C VAL A 198 -17.04 -12.06 -3.92
N ALA A 199 -17.62 -11.52 -2.84
CA ALA A 199 -18.96 -11.88 -2.39
C ALA A 199 -20.05 -11.53 -3.41
N ASN A 200 -19.93 -10.39 -4.10
CA ASN A 200 -20.89 -9.97 -5.13
C ASN A 200 -20.66 -10.64 -6.51
N LYS A 201 -19.62 -11.48 -6.63
CA LYS A 201 -19.28 -12.29 -7.81
C LYS A 201 -19.48 -13.79 -7.54
N ALA A 202 -20.33 -14.16 -6.58
CA ALA A 202 -20.89 -15.50 -6.52
C ALA A 202 -21.87 -15.71 -7.69
N PRO A 203 -21.81 -16.84 -8.41
CA PRO A 203 -22.57 -17.02 -9.65
C PRO A 203 -24.07 -17.18 -9.35
N LYS A 204 -24.91 -16.36 -10.00
CA LYS A 204 -26.30 -16.75 -10.27
C LYS A 204 -26.25 -18.01 -11.12
N HIS A 205 -26.65 -19.14 -10.54
CA HIS A 205 -26.76 -20.42 -11.24
C HIS A 205 -27.79 -20.34 -12.40
N PRO A 206 -27.65 -21.19 -13.43
CA PRO A 206 -28.36 -21.08 -14.69
C PRO A 206 -29.79 -21.62 -14.57
N THR A 207 -30.74 -20.99 -15.25
CA THR A 207 -32.07 -21.56 -15.49
C THR A 207 -32.25 -21.79 -16.98
N SER A 208 -32.93 -22.90 -17.29
CA SER A 208 -33.49 -23.36 -18.57
C SER A 208 -32.56 -24.09 -19.54
N ASP A 209 -32.36 -25.39 -19.30
CA ASP A 209 -32.36 -26.36 -20.39
C ASP A 209 -33.80 -26.86 -20.59
N GLU A 210 -34.37 -26.50 -21.73
CA GLU A 210 -35.56 -27.13 -22.31
C GLU A 210 -35.32 -28.62 -22.51
N VAL A 211 -36.23 -29.45 -22.00
CA VAL A 211 -36.34 -30.85 -22.43
C VAL A 211 -37.47 -30.89 -23.45
N PRO A 212 -37.23 -31.08 -24.76
CA PRO A 212 -38.30 -31.35 -25.71
C PRO A 212 -38.81 -32.77 -25.48
N ALA A 213 -40.10 -32.87 -25.21
CA ALA A 213 -40.85 -34.12 -25.22
C ALA A 213 -40.98 -34.61 -26.67
N ASP A 214 -40.32 -35.71 -26.99
CA ASP A 214 -40.65 -36.53 -28.17
C ASP A 214 -41.20 -37.87 -27.67
N ALA A 215 -42.43 -38.13 -28.07
CA ALA A 215 -43.22 -39.30 -27.68
C ALA A 215 -43.33 -40.22 -28.89
N PRO A 216 -42.99 -41.52 -28.79
CA PRO A 216 -43.27 -42.47 -29.86
C PRO A 216 -44.63 -43.12 -29.60
N ALA A 217 -45.61 -42.85 -30.47
CA ALA A 217 -46.84 -43.63 -30.54
C ALA A 217 -47.42 -43.59 -31.97
N GLU A 218 -47.00 -44.54 -32.81
CA GLU A 218 -47.79 -44.99 -33.96
C GLU A 218 -48.83 -46.01 -33.50
N PRO A 219 -50.06 -45.93 -34.03
CA PRO A 219 -50.69 -47.13 -34.58
C PRO A 219 -51.36 -46.88 -35.95
N THR A 220 -50.93 -47.68 -36.93
CA THR A 220 -51.67 -48.56 -37.86
C THR A 220 -52.84 -48.05 -38.74
N GLU A 221 -52.77 -48.49 -40.02
CA GLU A 221 -53.81 -48.73 -41.07
C GLU A 221 -54.34 -47.52 -41.88
N GLU A 222 -54.04 -47.42 -43.20
CA GLU A 222 -54.73 -48.01 -44.37
C GLU A 222 -56.25 -47.66 -44.39
N SER A 223 -56.86 -47.03 -45.39
CA SER A 223 -56.83 -47.29 -46.83
C SER A 223 -57.55 -46.17 -47.60
N LYS A 224 -57.35 -46.22 -48.92
CA LYS A 224 -58.19 -45.68 -50.00
C LYS A 224 -59.70 -45.69 -49.75
#